data_AF-A0A6M3IS66-F1
#
_entry.id   AF-A0A6M3IS66-F1
#
_cell.length_a   1.000
_cell.length_b   1.000
_cell.length_c   1.000
_cell.angle_alpha   90.00
_cell.angle_beta   90.00
_cell.angle_gamma   90.00
#
_symmetry.space_group_name_H-M   'P 1'
#
loop_
_entity.id
_entity.type
_entity.pdbx_description
1 polymer ?
#
loop_
_entity_poly.entity_id
_entity_poly.type
_entity_poly.pdbx_seq_one_letter_code
_entity_poly.pdbx_strand_id
1 'polypeptide(L)'
;MRFIKYLSNPLLEEDVNKFRFLDIKLVEKDTEYKSIVKNVSEKYKLQKSTLELLKTLNKELKKYYTGYMKFDFVLGEGKMIDDIKMTKKKNLEKLKLKYFQVSDELEKIKTGLEKKLKVKYLQNT
;
A
#
# COMPACT_ATOMS: atom_id res chain seq x y z
N MET A 1 -14.96 10.52 -5.10
CA MET A 1 -14.70 9.54 -4.00
C MET A 1 -15.94 9.31 -3.12
N ARG A 2 -17.00 8.63 -3.61
CA ARG A 2 -18.20 8.33 -2.79
C ARG A 2 -18.17 6.95 -2.11
N PHE A 3 -17.33 6.01 -2.57
CA PHE A 3 -17.35 4.63 -2.10
C PHE A 3 -16.65 4.38 -0.75
N ILE A 4 -15.56 5.11 -0.46
CA ILE A 4 -14.81 4.93 0.81
C ILE A 4 -15.71 5.23 2.01
N LYS A 5 -16.59 6.24 1.91
CA LYS A 5 -17.49 6.64 3.01
C LYS A 5 -18.46 5.55 3.45
N TYR A 6 -18.86 4.65 2.55
CA TYR A 6 -19.77 3.53 2.85
C TYR A 6 -19.04 2.27 3.34
N LEU A 7 -17.76 2.11 3.03
CA LEU A 7 -16.94 0.98 3.47
C LEU A 7 -16.15 1.29 4.76
N SER A 8 -16.01 2.57 5.10
CA SER A 8 -15.47 3.03 6.38
C SER A 8 -16.36 2.56 7.53
N ASN A 9 -15.75 1.91 8.52
CA ASN A 9 -16.43 1.56 9.75
C ASN A 9 -16.39 2.79 10.69
N PRO A 10 -17.52 3.40 11.05
CA PRO A 10 -17.53 4.60 11.91
C PRO A 10 -16.99 4.34 13.33
N LEU A 11 -16.93 3.07 13.75
CA LEU A 11 -16.34 2.66 15.03
C LEU A 11 -14.81 2.56 14.99
N LEU A 12 -14.21 2.66 13.80
CA LEU A 12 -12.75 2.63 13.60
C LEU A 12 -12.22 4.05 13.37
N GLU A 13 -11.01 4.28 13.86
CA GLU A 13 -10.29 5.53 13.60
C GLU A 13 -10.10 5.75 12.09
N GLU A 14 -10.09 7.01 11.69
CA GLU A 14 -10.01 7.40 10.28
C GLU A 14 -8.75 6.86 9.61
N ASP A 15 -7.61 6.87 10.31
CA ASP A 15 -6.33 6.32 9.83
C ASP A 15 -6.40 4.81 9.59
N VAL A 16 -7.11 4.07 10.45
CA VAL A 16 -7.31 2.63 10.31
C VAL A 16 -8.21 2.34 9.12
N ASN A 17 -9.29 3.11 8.94
CA ASN A 17 -10.14 3.00 7.76
C ASN A 17 -9.36 3.30 6.49
N LYS A 18 -8.61 4.42 6.43
CA LYS A 18 -7.76 4.76 5.29
C LYS A 18 -6.79 3.61 5.00
N PHE A 19 -6.10 3.07 6.01
CA PHE A 19 -5.16 1.97 5.86
C PHE A 19 -5.77 0.72 5.20
N ARG A 20 -7.01 0.36 5.55
CA ARG A 20 -7.73 -0.79 4.96
C ARG A 20 -7.91 -0.65 3.45
N PHE A 21 -8.11 0.57 2.97
CA PHE A 21 -8.33 0.87 1.54
C PHE A 21 -7.05 1.29 0.80
N LEU A 22 -5.89 1.30 1.47
CA LEU A 22 -4.64 1.65 0.80
C LEU A 22 -4.25 0.61 -0.23
N ASP A 23 -3.79 1.08 -1.37
CA ASP A 23 -3.22 0.29 -2.45
C ASP A 23 -1.86 0.87 -2.85
N ILE A 24 -1.06 0.14 -3.61
CA ILE A 24 0.22 0.62 -4.14
C ILE A 24 0.06 0.84 -5.63
N LYS A 25 0.25 2.08 -6.07
CA LYS A 25 0.16 2.46 -7.48
C LYS A 25 1.26 3.43 -7.85
N LEU A 26 1.39 3.67 -9.16
CA LEU A 26 2.31 4.66 -9.69
C LEU A 26 1.71 6.05 -9.62
N VAL A 27 2.50 6.96 -9.07
CA VAL A 27 2.15 8.36 -8.86
C VAL A 27 3.30 9.25 -9.34
N GLU A 28 2.96 10.47 -9.72
CA GLU A 28 3.92 11.47 -10.17
C GLU A 28 4.49 12.27 -8.98
N LYS A 29 3.72 12.38 -7.89
CA LYS A 29 4.06 13.11 -6.66
C LYS A 29 3.97 12.20 -5.44
N ASP A 30 4.69 12.54 -4.36
CA ASP A 30 4.55 11.79 -3.10
C ASP A 30 3.17 12.05 -2.50
N THR A 31 2.64 11.04 -1.84
CA THR A 31 1.40 11.11 -1.07
C THR A 31 1.69 11.15 0.44
N GLU A 32 0.69 11.57 1.21
CA GLU A 32 0.76 11.63 2.68
C GLU A 32 0.48 10.28 3.36
N TYR A 33 0.07 9.26 2.60
CA TYR A 33 -0.40 7.97 3.15
C TYR A 33 0.71 7.12 3.79
N LYS A 34 1.99 7.43 3.53
CA LYS A 34 3.13 6.80 4.21
C LYS A 34 3.06 7.01 5.73
N SER A 35 2.63 8.19 6.17
CA SER A 35 2.48 8.50 7.60
C SER A 35 1.38 7.65 8.25
N ILE A 36 0.28 7.41 7.53
CA ILE A 36 -0.82 6.56 8.00
C ILE A 36 -0.35 5.11 8.14
N VAL A 37 0.36 4.58 7.14
CA VAL A 37 0.97 3.24 7.20
C VAL A 37 1.87 3.10 8.41
N LYS A 38 2.73 4.09 8.67
CA LYS A 38 3.61 4.11 9.83
C LYS A 38 2.82 4.11 11.15
N ASN A 39 1.88 5.04 11.31
CA ASN A 39 1.09 5.20 12.53
C ASN A 39 0.29 3.93 12.87
N VAL A 40 -0.42 3.36 11.89
CA VAL A 40 -1.21 2.13 12.08
C VAL A 40 -0.29 0.94 12.38
N SER A 41 0.86 0.85 11.71
CA SER A 41 1.81 -0.23 11.96
C SER A 41 2.39 -0.18 13.37
N GLU A 42 2.74 1.01 13.86
CA GLU A 42 3.23 1.19 15.23
C GLU A 42 2.14 0.90 16.28
N LYS A 43 0.95 1.45 16.06
CA LYS A 43 -0.19 1.31 16.97
C LYS A 43 -0.64 -0.15 17.15
N TYR A 44 -0.69 -0.90 16.05
CA TYR A 44 -1.14 -2.29 16.07
C TYR A 44 0.01 -3.29 16.11
N LYS A 45 1.26 -2.84 16.27
CA LYS A 45 2.47 -3.68 16.22
C LYS A 45 2.46 -4.60 15.00
N LEU A 46 2.20 -4.02 13.83
CA LEU A 46 2.29 -4.69 12.53
C LEU A 46 3.73 -4.60 12.04
N GLN A 47 4.17 -5.54 11.20
CA GLN A 47 5.51 -5.49 10.62
C GLN A 47 5.69 -4.22 9.79
N LYS A 48 6.76 -3.46 10.06
CA LYS A 48 7.15 -2.24 9.31
C LYS A 48 7.72 -2.55 7.91
N SER A 49 7.71 -3.81 7.49
CA SER A 49 8.29 -4.31 6.24
C SER A 49 7.73 -3.58 5.02
N THR A 50 6.47 -3.13 5.04
CA THR A 50 5.84 -2.48 3.87
C THR A 50 6.55 -1.22 3.40
N LEU A 51 7.03 -0.37 4.32
CA LEU A 51 7.73 0.88 3.96
C LEU A 51 9.10 0.59 3.34
N GLU A 52 9.79 -0.43 3.84
CA GLU A 52 11.08 -0.87 3.30
C GLU A 52 10.93 -1.58 1.95
N LEU A 53 9.85 -2.36 1.79
CA LEU A 53 9.48 -2.98 0.54
C LEU A 53 9.14 -1.94 -0.54
N LEU A 54 8.38 -0.89 -0.19
CA LEU A 54 8.08 0.22 -1.10
C LEU A 54 9.35 0.98 -1.51
N LYS A 55 10.28 1.21 -0.57
CA LYS A 55 11.59 1.82 -0.88
C LYS A 55 12.40 0.95 -1.86
N THR A 56 12.42 -0.36 -1.62
CA THR A 56 13.10 -1.33 -2.49
C THR A 56 12.48 -1.36 -3.88
N LEU A 57 11.14 -1.37 -3.97
CA LEU A 57 10.41 -1.35 -5.23
C LEU A 57 10.72 -0.07 -6.04
N ASN A 58 10.76 1.09 -5.39
CA ASN A 58 11.15 2.35 -6.03
C ASN A 58 12.62 2.37 -6.48
N LYS A 59 13.53 1.78 -5.70
CA LYS A 59 14.93 1.64 -6.09
C LYS A 59 15.08 0.79 -7.35
N GLU A 60 14.31 -0.28 -7.46
CA GLU A 60 14.29 -1.15 -8.63
C GLU A 60 13.64 -0.48 -9.84
N LEU A 61 12.55 0.26 -9.63
CA LEU A 61 11.93 1.07 -10.68
C LEU A 61 12.96 2.02 -11.30
N LYS A 62 13.70 2.79 -10.49
CA LYS A 62 14.71 3.75 -10.96
C LYS A 62 15.87 3.11 -11.74
N LYS A 63 16.16 1.82 -11.55
CA LYS A 63 17.21 1.13 -12.34
C LYS A 63 16.81 0.95 -13.81
N TYR A 64 15.52 0.93 -14.08
CA TYR A 64 14.98 0.51 -15.37
C TYR A 64 14.06 1.55 -16.02
N TYR A 65 13.57 2.51 -15.24
CA TYR A 65 12.66 3.57 -15.65
C TYR A 65 13.28 4.93 -15.31
N THR A 66 13.44 5.76 -16.33
CA THR A 66 14.00 7.12 -16.24
C THR A 66 12.93 8.20 -16.15
N GLY A 67 11.65 7.82 -16.14
CA GLY A 67 10.56 8.77 -15.99
C GLY A 67 10.37 9.23 -14.55
N TYR A 68 9.40 10.12 -14.38
CA TYR A 68 9.16 10.84 -13.13
C TYR A 68 8.17 10.14 -12.18
N MET A 69 7.58 9.02 -12.62
CA MET A 69 6.68 8.21 -11.79
C MET A 69 7.42 7.38 -10.75
N LYS A 70 6.76 7.16 -9.62
CA LYS A 70 7.22 6.33 -8.50
C LYS A 70 6.05 5.57 -7.89
N PHE A 71 6.33 4.46 -7.21
CA PHE A 71 5.33 3.75 -6.43
C PHE A 71 5.08 4.47 -5.10
N ASP A 72 3.82 4.62 -4.75
CA ASP A 72 3.40 5.10 -3.45
C ASP A 72 2.07 4.46 -3.01
N PHE A 73 1.73 4.63 -1.73
CA PHE A 73 0.43 4.26 -1.19
C PHE A 73 -0.64 5.24 -1.64
N VAL A 74 -1.81 4.75 -2.06
CA VAL A 74 -2.90 5.57 -2.58
C VAL A 74 -4.26 5.01 -2.17
N LEU A 75 -5.29 5.84 -2.13
CA LEU A 75 -6.68 5.44 -1.91
C LEU A 75 -7.43 5.25 -3.23
N GLY A 76 -6.82 4.52 -4.16
CA GLY A 76 -7.40 4.13 -5.45
C GLY A 76 -6.94 4.94 -6.67
N GLU A 77 -6.41 6.15 -6.48
CA GLU A 77 -5.91 7.00 -7.57
C GLU A 77 -4.44 6.67 -7.91
N GLY A 78 -4.14 6.37 -9.16
CA GLY A 78 -2.78 6.08 -9.63
C GLY A 78 -2.78 5.19 -10.86
N LYS A 79 -1.62 5.11 -11.52
CA LYS A 79 -1.42 4.25 -12.70
C LYS A 79 -1.01 2.85 -12.29
N MET A 80 -1.42 1.86 -13.07
CA MET A 80 -1.00 0.47 -12.87
C MET A 80 0.42 0.27 -13.38
N ILE A 81 1.12 -0.73 -12.85
CA ILE A 81 2.48 -1.07 -13.31
C ILE A 81 2.52 -1.39 -14.81
N ASP A 82 1.42 -1.92 -15.36
CA ASP A 82 1.24 -2.21 -16.77
C ASP A 82 1.26 -0.96 -17.67
N ASP A 83 0.96 0.22 -17.12
CA ASP A 83 0.95 1.47 -17.87
C ASP A 83 2.37 2.00 -18.16
N ILE A 84 3.40 1.44 -17.49
CA ILE A 84 4.80 1.82 -17.76
C ILE A 84 5.30 1.12 -19.03
N LYS A 85 5.69 1.94 -20.01
CA LYS A 85 6.50 1.47 -21.14
C LYS A 85 7.96 1.41 -20.72
N MET A 86 8.53 0.20 -20.71
CA MET A 86 9.96 -0.03 -20.48
C MET A 86 10.62 -0.60 -21.73
N THR A 87 11.86 -0.20 -21.99
CA THR A 87 12.62 -0.64 -23.19
C THR A 87 12.85 -2.14 -23.22
N LYS A 88 12.98 -2.80 -22.05
CA LYS A 88 13.23 -4.25 -21.93
C LYS A 88 12.08 -4.93 -21.19
N LYS A 89 11.30 -5.78 -21.90
CA LYS A 89 10.18 -6.54 -21.34
C LYS A 89 10.57 -7.39 -20.11
N LYS A 90 11.74 -8.04 -20.15
CA LYS A 90 12.26 -8.84 -19.03
C LYS A 90 12.44 -8.04 -17.73
N ASN A 91 12.74 -6.74 -17.82
CA ASN A 91 12.87 -5.87 -16.65
C ASN A 91 11.51 -5.48 -16.08
N LEU A 92 10.52 -5.27 -16.96
CA LEU A 92 9.13 -5.04 -16.57
C LEU A 92 8.57 -6.25 -15.82
N GLU A 93 8.83 -7.47 -16.30
CA GLU A 93 8.40 -8.70 -15.61
C GLU A 93 9.02 -8.84 -14.22
N LYS A 94 10.32 -8.56 -14.08
CA LYS A 94 10.99 -8.55 -12.76
C LYS A 94 10.39 -7.52 -11.81
N LEU A 95 10.10 -6.32 -12.33
CA LEU A 95 9.48 -5.27 -11.54
C LEU A 95 8.05 -5.65 -11.13
N LYS A 96 7.28 -6.28 -12.03
CA LYS A 96 5.94 -6.82 -11.75
C LYS A 96 5.98 -7.87 -10.65
N LEU A 97 6.90 -8.83 -10.72
CA LEU A 97 7.06 -9.84 -9.67
C LEU A 97 7.30 -9.18 -8.30
N LYS A 98 8.21 -8.19 -8.23
CA LYS A 98 8.42 -7.43 -6.98
C LYS A 98 7.18 -6.66 -6.56
N TYR A 99 6.50 -6.00 -7.49
CA TYR A 99 5.26 -5.28 -7.20
C TYR A 99 4.20 -6.21 -6.58
N PHE A 100 3.99 -7.38 -7.16
CA PHE A 100 3.06 -8.38 -6.62
C PHE A 100 3.47 -8.88 -5.23
N GLN A 101 4.77 -9.10 -4.99
CA GLN A 101 5.26 -9.45 -3.65
C GLN A 101 4.95 -8.36 -2.62
N VAL A 102 5.18 -7.09 -2.95
CA VAL A 102 4.89 -5.98 -2.03
C VAL A 102 3.38 -5.83 -1.80
N SER A 103 2.57 -6.02 -2.84
CA SER A 103 1.10 -5.99 -2.74
C SER A 103 0.56 -7.12 -1.86
N ASP A 104 1.08 -8.34 -2.02
CA ASP A 104 0.72 -9.50 -1.19
C ASP A 104 1.09 -9.27 0.29
N GLU A 105 2.27 -8.71 0.56
CA GLU A 105 2.69 -8.36 1.92
C GLU A 105 1.79 -7.27 2.54
N LEU A 106 1.38 -6.26 1.76
CA LEU A 106 0.42 -5.27 2.21
C LEU A 106 -0.92 -5.92 2.58
N GLU A 107 -1.40 -6.86 1.78
CA GLU A 107 -2.67 -7.56 2.01
C GLU A 107 -2.62 -8.48 3.24
N LYS A 108 -1.48 -9.16 3.48
CA LYS A 108 -1.24 -9.92 4.72
C LYS A 108 -1.30 -9.01 5.95
N ILE A 109 -0.73 -7.82 5.86
CA ILE A 109 -0.72 -6.85 6.96
C ILE A 109 -2.15 -6.34 7.24
N LYS A 110 -2.91 -6.01 6.19
CA LYS A 110 -4.33 -5.65 6.33
C LYS A 110 -5.14 -6.79 6.96
N THR A 111 -4.93 -8.03 6.50
CA THR A 111 -5.59 -9.20 7.07
C THR A 111 -5.22 -9.40 8.55
N GLY A 112 -3.95 -9.19 8.90
CA GLY A 112 -3.48 -9.22 10.29
C GLY A 112 -4.12 -8.14 11.15
N LEU A 113 -4.30 -6.93 10.60
CA LEU A 113 -5.02 -5.84 11.25
C LEU A 113 -6.51 -6.20 11.46
N GLU A 114 -7.20 -6.71 10.44
CA GLU A 114 -8.61 -7.14 10.55
C GLU A 114 -8.81 -8.20 11.65
N LYS A 115 -7.89 -9.17 11.74
CA LYS A 115 -7.91 -10.18 12.81
C LYS A 115 -7.79 -9.54 14.20
N LYS A 116 -6.83 -8.61 14.37
CA LYS A 116 -6.64 -7.88 15.65
C LYS A 116 -7.84 -7.01 15.99
N LEU A 117 -8.44 -6.36 15.01
CA LEU A 117 -9.65 -5.56 15.19
C LEU A 117 -10.82 -6.44 15.66
N LYS A 118 -11.08 -7.58 15.00
CA LYS A 118 -12.14 -8.53 15.39
C LYS A 118 -11.99 -9.03 16.84
N VAL A 119 -10.79 -9.39 17.26
CA VAL A 119 -10.53 -9.81 18.66
C VAL A 119 -10.86 -8.69 19.65
N LYS A 120 -10.49 -7.44 19.32
CA LYS A 120 -10.77 -6.29 20.18
C LYS A 120 -12.26 -5.95 20.29
N TYR A 121 -13.03 -6.17 19.23
CA TYR A 121 -14.49 -6.04 19.27
C TYR A 121 -15.14 -7.10 20.17
N LEU A 122 -14.70 -8.36 20.06
CA LEU A 122 -15.21 -9.47 20.87
C LEU A 122 -14.87 -9.35 22.37
N GLN A 123 -13.82 -8.61 22.73
CA GLN A 123 -13.44 -8.36 24.13
C GLN A 123 -14.17 -7.16 24.76
N ASN A 124 -14.78 -6.30 23.96
CA ASN A 124 -15.53 -5.12 24.41
C ASN A 124 -17.05 -5.32 24.30
N THR A 125 -17.51 -6.55 24.06
CA THR A 125 -18.91 -6.97 24.11
C THR A 125 -19.06 -7.99 25.23
#